data_AF-A0A1V5H570-F1
#
_entry.id   AF-A0A1V5H570-F1
#
_cell.length_a   1.000
_cell.length_b   1.000
_cell.length_c   1.000
_cell.angle_alpha   90.00
_cell.angle_beta   90.00
_cell.angle_gamma   90.00
#
_symmetry.space_group_name_H-M   'P 1'
#
loop_
_entity.id
_entity.type
_entity.pdbx_description
1 polymer ?
#
loop_
_entity_poly.entity_id
_entity_poly.type
_entity_poly.pdbx_seq_one_letter_code
_entity_poly.pdbx_strand_id
1 'polypeptide(L)'
;MGLPLKNSEYLERVKSFQSSSEKYMESHLHGQWKKNRNMFKLIHENQALMTDPRYRHRSKLYIPKARNAVMRKLAAFLSTYFSNPDVVSVKPRRKRDPVMAQAAALLHSCMNYRLKNTMNFFLNTLFAWLDIMQYGRGAVCMGWDYQEETTKRKETLPLKDEDGIPEDIIEQTVETVKVLKDEPTLRHVPLWNLFLAPTADPIDPVNSSPCLVERIPVFTYDAVKKFKGGEWNAPKDVDLEEKGKLDEFLEGYAWKPSSIEDEIYGEDKDGFTKNALWQQIEVWKCFVNVDGEDVYFLSLRGEHMLTEPERVEDKWPCRGRPYILGGIIPDSGLVYWPSFLEIVEGLQREMNAIRNQRRDNVTLALNKKLLVRRNTGIDTNSLLYSRPGAPILGDDIGEMAVRELRYEDVTSSSYKEQQINEQAFEEATGITPYNMGTQRPGMNPTATGVSILTEEANTVNAMELRIINETFMVPMLRMHAQFEQAFESEEIMRYVADEEGIDFDSVWTDEAIEGEYHIEVDAGIGATSRELRLRNLGMMLDRAMAINTQYGAPVMNLIQFARDAMPLAGFENPDKYVNENVLKMVMSKFGQVAGMNLMDPTQGPARLISPANSGGSQVESMQGYGGDKQIYR
;
A
#
# COMPACT_ATOMS: atom_id res chain seq x y z
N MET A 1 -15.15 -32.26 14.89
CA MET A 1 -16.59 -32.18 15.25
C MET A 1 -17.38 -32.02 13.95
N GLY A 2 -18.68 -32.30 13.92
CA GLY A 2 -19.49 -32.01 12.73
C GLY A 2 -19.71 -30.50 12.57
N LEU A 3 -19.79 -30.02 11.33
CA LEU A 3 -20.11 -28.62 11.03
C LEU A 3 -21.47 -28.21 11.65
N PRO A 4 -21.61 -26.97 12.15
CA PRO A 4 -22.78 -26.58 12.95
C PRO A 4 -24.10 -26.42 12.16
N LEU A 5 -24.06 -26.24 10.84
CA LEU A 5 -25.21 -25.95 9.98
C LEU A 5 -25.25 -26.86 8.74
N LYS A 6 -26.42 -26.92 8.09
CA LYS A 6 -26.58 -27.58 6.79
C LYS A 6 -26.10 -26.68 5.66
N ASN A 7 -25.61 -27.28 4.57
CA ASN A 7 -25.10 -26.56 3.38
C ASN A 7 -26.10 -25.53 2.82
N SER A 8 -27.41 -25.80 2.88
CA SER A 8 -28.46 -24.86 2.46
C SER A 8 -28.53 -23.59 3.32
N GLU A 9 -28.31 -23.71 4.63
CA GLU A 9 -28.40 -22.60 5.59
C GLU A 9 -27.19 -21.66 5.42
N TYR A 10 -26.00 -22.20 5.13
CA TYR A 10 -24.83 -21.40 4.75
C TYR A 10 -25.07 -20.59 3.47
N LEU A 11 -25.63 -21.20 2.42
CA LEU A 11 -25.92 -20.52 1.16
C LEU A 11 -26.95 -19.40 1.34
N GLU A 12 -28.02 -19.63 2.10
CA GLU A 12 -29.03 -18.61 2.39
C GLU A 12 -28.46 -17.40 3.17
N ARG A 13 -27.62 -17.66 4.20
CA ARG A 13 -26.91 -16.61 4.95
C ARG A 13 -25.98 -15.79 4.05
N VAL A 14 -25.18 -16.44 3.21
CA VAL A 14 -24.26 -15.76 2.29
C VAL A 14 -25.01 -14.93 1.26
N LYS A 15 -26.08 -15.47 0.65
CA LYS A 15 -26.85 -14.78 -0.38
C LYS A 15 -27.57 -13.55 0.16
N SER A 16 -28.24 -13.68 1.30
CA SER A 16 -28.91 -12.54 1.96
C SER A 16 -27.92 -11.47 2.43
N PHE A 17 -26.75 -11.87 2.93
CA PHE A 17 -25.67 -10.97 3.29
C PHE A 17 -25.08 -10.21 2.09
N GLN A 18 -24.67 -10.94 1.05
CA GLN A 18 -24.03 -10.37 -0.15
C GLN A 18 -24.94 -9.33 -0.80
N SER A 19 -26.23 -9.65 -1.01
CA SER A 19 -27.17 -8.71 -1.64
C SER A 19 -27.46 -7.48 -0.78
N SER A 20 -27.33 -7.60 0.55
CA SER A 20 -27.45 -6.45 1.48
C SER A 20 -26.20 -5.56 1.44
N SER A 21 -25.01 -6.16 1.39
CA SER A 21 -23.73 -5.45 1.26
C SER A 21 -23.60 -4.77 -0.10
N GLU A 22 -23.93 -5.46 -1.19
CA GLU A 22 -23.89 -4.93 -2.56
C GLU A 22 -24.78 -3.71 -2.70
N LYS A 23 -26.03 -3.80 -2.23
CA LYS A 23 -26.96 -2.67 -2.21
C LYS A 23 -26.43 -1.46 -1.42
N TYR A 24 -25.70 -1.67 -0.33
CA TYR A 24 -25.03 -0.59 0.40
C TYR A 24 -23.90 0.04 -0.44
N MET A 25 -23.05 -0.78 -1.06
CA MET A 25 -21.94 -0.32 -1.91
C MET A 25 -22.44 0.46 -3.13
N GLU A 26 -23.48 -0.01 -3.82
CA GLU A 26 -24.10 0.68 -4.95
C GLU A 26 -24.66 2.06 -4.56
N SER A 27 -25.35 2.13 -3.42
CA SER A 27 -26.06 3.35 -2.99
C SER A 27 -25.16 4.41 -2.35
N HIS A 28 -24.08 4.01 -1.66
CA HIS A 28 -23.24 4.93 -0.89
C HIS A 28 -21.83 5.11 -1.46
N LEU A 29 -21.24 4.07 -2.09
CA LEU A 29 -19.82 4.05 -2.44
C LEU A 29 -19.58 4.18 -3.96
N HIS A 30 -20.33 3.47 -4.79
CA HIS A 30 -20.06 3.40 -6.25
C HIS A 30 -20.13 4.77 -6.94
N GLY A 31 -21.07 5.62 -6.54
CA GLY A 31 -21.18 6.98 -7.07
C GLY A 31 -19.96 7.86 -6.75
N GLN A 32 -19.32 7.64 -5.61
CA GLN A 32 -18.12 8.37 -5.19
C GLN A 32 -16.86 7.79 -5.84
N TRP A 33 -16.69 6.47 -5.78
CA TRP A 33 -15.60 5.74 -6.44
C TRP A 33 -15.53 6.03 -7.96
N LYS A 34 -16.67 6.18 -8.63
CA LYS A 34 -16.78 6.63 -10.02
C LYS A 34 -16.18 8.03 -10.24
N LYS A 35 -16.48 9.02 -9.39
CA LYS A 35 -15.88 10.37 -9.50
C LYS A 35 -14.37 10.32 -9.30
N ASN A 36 -13.91 9.61 -8.26
CA ASN A 36 -12.49 9.45 -7.93
C ASN A 36 -11.72 8.86 -9.11
N ARG A 37 -12.24 7.76 -9.67
CA ARG A 37 -11.69 7.10 -10.87
C ARG A 37 -11.66 8.03 -12.08
N ASN A 38 -12.74 8.78 -12.34
CA ASN A 38 -12.79 9.76 -13.43
C ASN A 38 -11.74 10.85 -13.26
N MET A 39 -11.58 11.38 -12.04
CA MET A 39 -10.53 12.35 -11.70
C MET A 39 -9.12 11.79 -11.91
N PHE A 40 -8.85 10.54 -11.50
CA PHE A 40 -7.57 9.87 -11.75
C PHE A 40 -7.31 9.64 -13.24
N LYS A 41 -8.34 9.28 -14.02
CA LYS A 41 -8.27 9.10 -15.48
C LYS A 41 -8.31 10.41 -16.29
N LEU A 42 -8.43 11.57 -15.64
CA LEU A 42 -8.54 12.90 -16.26
C LEU A 42 -9.82 13.09 -17.10
N ILE A 43 -10.88 12.38 -16.73
CA ILE A 43 -12.20 12.42 -17.34
C ILE A 43 -13.03 13.50 -16.64
N HIS A 44 -13.67 14.37 -17.42
CA HIS A 44 -14.67 15.29 -16.89
C HIS A 44 -15.96 14.55 -16.58
N GLU A 45 -16.48 14.70 -15.37
CA GLU A 45 -17.70 14.03 -14.89
C GLU A 45 -18.91 14.27 -15.81
N ASN A 46 -18.98 15.47 -16.40
CA ASN A 46 -20.04 15.87 -17.32
C ASN A 46 -19.69 15.55 -18.80
N GLN A 47 -19.19 14.35 -19.09
CA GLN A 47 -18.92 13.90 -20.47
C GLN A 47 -20.13 14.11 -21.40
N ALA A 48 -21.36 13.84 -20.93
CA ALA A 48 -22.59 14.03 -21.70
C ALA A 48 -22.85 15.51 -22.08
N LEU A 49 -22.51 16.46 -21.20
CA LEU A 49 -22.54 17.89 -21.58
C LEU A 49 -21.42 18.23 -22.57
N MET A 50 -20.28 17.53 -22.52
CA MET A 50 -19.18 17.76 -23.46
C MET A 50 -19.42 17.15 -24.85
N THR A 51 -20.32 16.19 -25.01
CA THR A 51 -20.72 15.64 -26.32
C THR A 51 -21.89 16.40 -26.97
N ASP A 52 -22.71 17.11 -26.19
CA ASP A 52 -23.77 18.00 -26.69
C ASP A 52 -23.19 19.03 -27.71
N PRO A 53 -23.77 19.15 -28.92
CA PRO A 53 -23.39 20.14 -29.93
C PRO A 53 -23.23 21.58 -29.41
N ARG A 54 -23.98 21.98 -28.38
CA ARG A 54 -23.92 23.31 -27.74
C ARG A 54 -22.57 23.59 -27.09
N TYR A 55 -21.88 22.55 -26.61
CA TYR A 55 -20.58 22.65 -25.94
C TYR A 55 -19.40 22.28 -26.86
N ARG A 56 -19.66 22.01 -28.15
CA ARG A 56 -18.63 21.63 -29.14
C ARG A 56 -17.45 22.60 -29.21
N HIS A 57 -17.71 23.90 -29.07
CA HIS A 57 -16.72 24.98 -29.16
C HIS A 57 -16.22 25.50 -27.81
N ARG A 58 -16.59 24.86 -26.69
CA ARG A 58 -16.12 25.21 -25.34
C ARG A 58 -14.78 24.51 -25.04
N SER A 59 -13.97 25.11 -24.20
CA SER A 59 -12.71 24.54 -23.71
C SER A 59 -12.97 23.31 -22.83
N LYS A 60 -12.23 22.23 -23.07
CA LYS A 60 -12.38 20.93 -22.38
C LYS A 60 -11.09 20.46 -21.68
N LEU A 61 -10.24 21.40 -21.27
CA LEU A 61 -8.97 21.08 -20.63
C LEU A 61 -9.20 20.49 -19.24
N TYR A 62 -8.58 19.36 -18.93
CA TYR A 62 -8.49 18.81 -17.59
C TYR A 62 -7.07 19.07 -17.04
N ILE A 63 -6.97 19.68 -15.86
CA ILE A 63 -5.69 19.92 -15.17
C ILE A 63 -5.36 18.69 -14.31
N PRO A 64 -4.24 17.98 -14.51
CA PRO A 64 -3.97 16.70 -13.85
C PRO A 64 -3.40 16.85 -12.42
N LYS A 65 -3.86 17.81 -11.60
CA LYS A 65 -3.28 18.05 -10.26
C LYS A 65 -3.56 16.90 -9.30
N ALA A 66 -4.79 16.40 -9.22
CA ALA A 66 -5.16 15.23 -8.41
C ALA A 66 -4.36 13.97 -8.79
N ARG A 67 -4.28 13.63 -10.09
CA ARG A 67 -3.47 12.51 -10.58
C ARG A 67 -1.98 12.68 -10.24
N ASN A 68 -1.43 13.89 -10.43
CA ASN A 68 -0.03 14.17 -10.10
C ASN A 68 0.25 14.07 -8.58
N ALA A 69 -0.73 14.40 -7.74
CA ALA A 69 -0.63 14.23 -6.29
C ALA A 69 -0.53 12.73 -5.92
N VAL A 70 -1.45 11.90 -6.42
CA VAL A 70 -1.43 10.44 -6.21
C VAL A 70 -0.11 9.81 -6.68
N MET A 71 0.39 10.21 -7.85
CA MET A 71 1.67 9.68 -8.38
C MET A 71 2.89 10.07 -7.53
N ARG A 72 2.86 11.22 -6.83
CA ARG A 72 3.94 11.63 -5.91
C ARG A 72 3.87 10.90 -4.58
N LYS A 73 2.66 10.74 -4.03
CA LYS A 73 2.43 9.92 -2.83
C LYS A 73 2.87 8.48 -3.09
N LEU A 74 2.58 7.95 -4.28
CA LEU A 74 3.12 6.67 -4.75
C LEU A 74 4.65 6.66 -4.83
N ALA A 75 5.29 7.67 -5.42
CA ALA A 75 6.75 7.72 -5.46
C ALA A 75 7.38 7.75 -4.05
N ALA A 76 6.79 8.48 -3.10
CA ALA A 76 7.20 8.50 -1.71
C ALA A 76 6.99 7.13 -1.02
N PHE A 77 5.86 6.47 -1.26
CA PHE A 77 5.57 5.12 -0.77
C PHE A 77 6.60 4.10 -1.31
N LEU A 78 6.85 4.08 -2.62
CA LEU A 78 7.84 3.20 -3.23
C LEU A 78 9.25 3.47 -2.70
N SER A 79 9.64 4.74 -2.55
CA SER A 79 10.92 5.10 -1.95
C SER A 79 11.03 4.77 -0.45
N THR A 80 9.91 4.57 0.23
CA THR A 80 9.88 4.23 1.66
C THR A 80 10.00 2.73 1.88
N TYR A 81 9.30 1.91 1.07
CA TYR A 81 9.18 0.47 1.29
C TYR A 81 10.04 -0.41 0.35
N PHE A 82 10.51 0.14 -0.77
CA PHE A 82 11.23 -0.62 -1.81
C PHE A 82 12.60 0.01 -2.18
N SER A 83 13.16 0.87 -1.32
CA SER A 83 14.52 1.40 -1.49
C SER A 83 15.59 0.66 -0.68
N ASN A 84 15.20 -0.03 0.39
CA ASN A 84 16.09 -0.96 1.08
C ASN A 84 16.06 -2.32 0.34
N PRO A 85 17.17 -3.08 0.32
CA PRO A 85 17.15 -4.45 -0.19
C PRO A 85 16.21 -5.32 0.67
N ASP A 86 16.21 -5.13 1.98
CA ASP A 86 15.37 -5.88 2.91
C ASP A 86 14.18 -5.04 3.36
N VAL A 87 12.99 -5.61 3.22
CA VAL A 87 11.71 -4.94 3.44
C VAL A 87 11.24 -5.17 4.87
N VAL A 88 11.58 -6.33 5.44
CA VAL A 88 11.07 -6.82 6.72
C VAL A 88 12.22 -6.98 7.71
N SER A 89 12.07 -6.41 8.92
CA SER A 89 12.91 -6.70 10.09
C SER A 89 12.20 -7.73 10.96
N VAL A 90 12.82 -8.88 11.23
CA VAL A 90 12.29 -9.87 12.18
C VAL A 90 13.19 -9.87 13.42
N LYS A 91 12.61 -9.63 14.59
CA LYS A 91 13.35 -9.54 15.86
C LYS A 91 12.82 -10.55 16.88
N PRO A 92 13.69 -11.26 17.62
CA PRO A 92 13.25 -12.22 18.62
C PRO A 92 12.57 -11.50 19.79
N ARG A 93 11.41 -12.02 20.24
CA ARG A 93 10.72 -11.51 21.43
C ARG A 93 11.60 -11.66 22.69
N ARG A 94 12.46 -12.68 22.75
CA ARG A 94 13.46 -12.91 23.81
C ARG A 94 14.89 -12.68 23.30
N LYS A 95 15.35 -11.41 23.25
CA LYS A 95 16.70 -11.01 22.80
C LYS A 95 17.92 -11.65 23.51
N ARG A 96 17.72 -12.44 24.57
CA ARG A 96 18.79 -13.11 25.34
C ARG A 96 18.92 -14.60 25.04
N ASP A 97 18.01 -15.15 24.26
CA ASP A 97 17.98 -16.55 23.89
C ASP A 97 18.65 -16.72 22.52
N PRO A 98 19.79 -17.45 22.42
CA PRO A 98 20.54 -17.54 21.17
C PRO A 98 19.76 -18.29 20.08
N VAL A 99 18.99 -19.32 20.43
CA VAL A 99 18.23 -20.14 19.47
C VAL A 99 17.16 -19.29 18.79
N MET A 100 16.38 -18.56 19.60
CA MET A 100 15.37 -17.60 19.11
C MET A 100 15.99 -16.47 18.27
N ALA A 101 17.22 -16.05 18.56
CA ALA A 101 17.90 -15.02 17.78
C ALA A 101 18.34 -15.53 16.40
N GLN A 102 18.82 -16.77 16.31
CA GLN A 102 19.15 -17.42 15.04
C GLN A 102 17.89 -17.75 14.23
N ALA A 103 16.82 -18.21 14.88
CA ALA A 103 15.53 -18.47 14.22
C ALA A 103 14.88 -17.19 13.68
N ALA A 104 14.99 -16.06 14.40
CA ALA A 104 14.57 -14.76 13.88
C ALA A 104 15.35 -14.33 12.63
N ALA A 105 16.65 -14.63 12.57
CA ALA A 105 17.49 -14.35 11.39
C ALA A 105 17.11 -15.26 10.21
N LEU A 106 16.89 -16.55 10.46
CA LEU A 106 16.43 -17.50 9.44
C LEU A 106 15.08 -17.08 8.83
N LEU A 107 14.11 -16.73 9.68
CA LEU A 107 12.79 -16.23 9.24
C LEU A 107 12.89 -14.89 8.51
N HIS A 108 13.78 -13.98 8.95
CA HIS A 108 14.07 -12.72 8.26
C HIS A 108 14.54 -12.95 6.82
N SER A 109 15.52 -13.82 6.62
CA SER A 109 16.09 -14.06 5.30
C SER A 109 15.14 -14.87 4.41
N CYS A 110 14.38 -15.82 4.97
CA CYS A 110 13.32 -16.55 4.26
C CYS A 110 12.22 -15.61 3.74
N MET A 111 11.64 -14.77 4.62
CA MET A 111 10.62 -13.79 4.21
C MET A 111 11.15 -12.83 3.14
N ASN A 112 12.36 -12.28 3.32
CA ASN A 112 12.94 -11.37 2.32
C ASN A 112 13.27 -12.09 1.00
N TYR A 113 13.63 -13.37 1.01
CA TYR A 113 13.78 -14.20 -0.20
C TYR A 113 12.44 -14.38 -0.92
N ARG A 114 11.39 -14.82 -0.21
CA ARG A 114 10.04 -15.04 -0.78
C ARG A 114 9.43 -13.78 -1.36
N LEU A 115 9.55 -12.64 -0.66
CA LEU A 115 9.05 -11.33 -1.12
C LEU A 115 9.76 -10.80 -2.38
N LYS A 116 11.02 -11.22 -2.63
CA LYS A 116 11.81 -10.82 -3.81
C LYS A 116 11.59 -11.75 -5.01
N ASN A 117 11.54 -13.06 -4.77
CA ASN A 117 11.72 -14.08 -5.82
C ASN A 117 10.44 -14.80 -6.24
N THR A 118 9.50 -15.06 -5.31
CA THR A 118 8.32 -15.89 -5.58
C THR A 118 7.02 -15.08 -5.54
N MET A 119 6.88 -14.22 -4.54
CA MET A 119 5.71 -13.37 -4.40
C MET A 119 5.79 -12.20 -5.38
N ASN A 120 4.72 -11.92 -6.12
CA ASN A 120 4.54 -10.68 -6.89
C ASN A 120 4.25 -9.48 -5.95
N PHE A 121 5.06 -9.34 -4.89
CA PHE A 121 4.83 -8.44 -3.76
C PHE A 121 4.75 -6.98 -4.18
N PHE A 122 5.68 -6.52 -5.02
CA PHE A 122 5.71 -5.15 -5.56
C PHE A 122 4.42 -4.79 -6.28
N LEU A 123 3.95 -5.62 -7.22
CA LEU A 123 2.77 -5.32 -8.04
C LEU A 123 1.46 -5.39 -7.25
N ASN A 124 1.30 -6.39 -6.37
CA ASN A 124 0.11 -6.48 -5.53
C ASN A 124 0.00 -5.31 -4.54
N THR A 125 1.13 -4.94 -3.92
CA THR A 125 1.21 -3.79 -3.00
C THR A 125 0.99 -2.47 -3.75
N LEU A 126 1.51 -2.33 -4.96
CA LEU A 126 1.28 -1.19 -5.85
C LEU A 126 -0.19 -1.01 -6.22
N PHE A 127 -0.89 -2.10 -6.58
CA PHE A 127 -2.31 -2.05 -6.90
C PHE A 127 -3.17 -1.78 -5.67
N ALA A 128 -2.87 -2.40 -4.52
CA ALA A 128 -3.53 -2.08 -3.26
C ALA A 128 -3.36 -0.60 -2.86
N TRP A 129 -2.17 -0.01 -3.05
CA TRP A 129 -1.93 1.42 -2.83
C TRP A 129 -2.74 2.33 -3.77
N LEU A 130 -2.85 1.96 -5.05
CA LEU A 130 -3.68 2.69 -6.02
C LEU A 130 -5.17 2.60 -5.69
N ASP A 131 -5.63 1.50 -5.11
CA ASP A 131 -6.99 1.34 -4.60
C ASP A 131 -7.23 2.16 -3.33
N ILE A 132 -6.29 2.18 -2.37
CA ILE A 132 -6.34 3.08 -1.20
C ILE A 132 -6.49 4.55 -1.65
N MET A 133 -5.74 4.96 -2.68
CA MET A 133 -5.78 6.33 -3.20
C MET A 133 -7.07 6.69 -3.94
N GLN A 134 -7.73 5.72 -4.59
CA GLN A 134 -8.93 5.96 -5.41
C GLN A 134 -10.25 5.62 -4.69
N TYR A 135 -10.23 4.67 -3.76
CA TYR A 135 -11.42 4.07 -3.14
C TYR A 135 -11.35 4.04 -1.60
N GLY A 136 -10.23 4.52 -1.02
CA GLY A 136 -10.04 4.74 0.43
C GLY A 136 -9.49 3.54 1.20
N ARG A 137 -9.81 2.33 0.75
CA ARG A 137 -9.22 1.08 1.25
C ARG A 137 -8.60 0.27 0.11
N GLY A 138 -7.61 -0.55 0.45
CA GLY A 138 -7.01 -1.53 -0.46
C GLY A 138 -6.98 -2.89 0.21
N ALA A 139 -7.43 -3.92 -0.51
CA ALA A 139 -7.51 -5.28 0.00
C ALA A 139 -6.47 -6.19 -0.66
N VAL A 140 -5.89 -7.09 0.14
CA VAL A 140 -5.11 -8.22 -0.34
C VAL A 140 -5.55 -9.50 0.35
N CYS A 141 -5.62 -10.58 -0.41
CA CYS A 141 -5.77 -11.94 0.09
C CYS A 141 -4.40 -12.61 0.08
N MET A 142 -4.09 -13.41 1.10
CA MET A 142 -2.96 -14.34 1.04
C MET A 142 -3.41 -15.79 1.00
N GLY A 143 -2.49 -16.67 0.66
CA GLY A 143 -2.69 -18.09 0.49
C GLY A 143 -1.36 -18.81 0.31
N TRP A 144 -1.43 -20.11 0.06
CA TRP A 144 -0.27 -20.94 -0.30
C TRP A 144 -0.65 -21.73 -1.56
N ASP A 145 0.23 -21.78 -2.56
CA ASP A 145 0.02 -22.53 -3.81
C ASP A 145 0.91 -23.77 -3.76
N TYR A 146 0.31 -24.90 -3.36
CA TYR A 146 0.95 -26.21 -3.29
C TYR A 146 0.49 -27.07 -4.47
N GLN A 147 1.44 -27.53 -5.29
CA GLN A 147 1.15 -28.38 -6.44
C GLN A 147 2.14 -29.53 -6.52
N GLU A 148 1.63 -30.76 -6.53
CA GLU A 148 2.42 -31.99 -6.68
C GLU A 148 2.18 -32.63 -8.05
N GLU A 149 3.23 -33.25 -8.60
CA GLU A 149 3.15 -34.16 -9.74
C GLU A 149 3.74 -35.52 -9.36
N THR A 150 2.89 -36.54 -9.20
CA THR A 150 3.31 -37.92 -8.94
C THR A 150 3.93 -38.53 -10.19
N THR A 151 5.25 -38.46 -10.32
CA THR A 151 5.97 -39.06 -11.45
C THR A 151 6.31 -40.51 -11.14
N LYS A 152 5.74 -41.46 -11.90
CA LYS A 152 6.08 -42.88 -11.75
C LYS A 152 7.39 -43.18 -12.48
N ARG A 153 8.49 -43.30 -11.72
CA ARG A 153 9.81 -43.66 -12.26
C ARG A 153 10.04 -45.16 -12.08
N LYS A 154 10.41 -45.85 -13.15
CA LYS A 154 10.95 -47.21 -13.03
C LYS A 154 12.39 -47.12 -12.58
N GLU A 155 12.70 -47.69 -11.43
CA GLU A 155 14.08 -47.90 -10.98
C GLU A 155 14.37 -49.40 -10.94
N THR A 156 15.51 -49.79 -11.50
CA THR A 156 16.00 -51.16 -11.51
C THR A 156 16.93 -51.37 -10.34
N LEU A 157 16.41 -52.01 -9.29
CA LEU A 157 17.18 -52.36 -8.11
C LEU A 157 17.75 -53.78 -8.28
N PRO A 158 19.07 -53.96 -8.10
CA PRO A 158 19.66 -55.30 -8.11
C PRO A 158 19.33 -56.01 -6.79
N LEU A 159 18.70 -57.19 -6.87
CA LEU A 159 18.55 -58.04 -5.68
C LEU A 159 19.90 -58.66 -5.35
N LYS A 160 20.27 -58.53 -4.08
CA LYS A 160 21.44 -59.17 -3.51
C LYS A 160 21.03 -60.41 -2.74
N ASP A 161 21.75 -61.50 -2.94
CA ASP A 161 21.66 -62.70 -2.13
C ASP A 161 22.18 -62.45 -0.69
N GLU A 162 22.05 -63.45 0.21
CA GLU A 162 22.54 -63.36 1.60
C GLU A 162 24.03 -62.96 1.73
N ASP A 163 24.85 -63.25 0.71
CA ASP A 163 26.27 -62.87 0.64
C ASP A 163 26.54 -61.52 -0.10
N GLY A 164 25.50 -60.76 -0.45
CA GLY A 164 25.63 -59.39 -0.97
C GLY A 164 25.94 -59.25 -2.47
N ILE A 165 25.96 -60.37 -3.22
CA ILE A 165 26.22 -60.42 -4.66
C ILE A 165 24.90 -60.19 -5.43
N PRO A 166 24.86 -59.33 -6.46
CA PRO A 166 23.63 -59.07 -7.21
C PRO A 166 23.31 -60.24 -8.17
N GLU A 167 22.16 -60.90 -7.98
CA GLU A 167 21.76 -62.08 -8.78
C GLU A 167 20.73 -61.75 -9.88
N ASP A 168 19.77 -60.86 -9.61
CA ASP A 168 18.72 -60.52 -10.60
C ASP A 168 18.26 -59.05 -10.52
N ILE A 169 17.61 -58.56 -11.58
CA ILE A 169 17.15 -57.17 -11.73
C ILE A 169 15.63 -57.11 -11.66
N ILE A 170 15.07 -56.51 -10.60
CA ILE A 170 13.63 -56.21 -10.53
C ILE A 170 13.38 -54.75 -10.91
N GLU A 171 12.47 -54.54 -11.87
CA GLU A 171 11.89 -53.22 -12.14
C GLU A 171 10.87 -52.87 -11.05
N GLN A 172 11.28 -52.04 -10.08
CA GLN A 172 10.34 -51.46 -9.13
C GLN A 172 9.84 -50.12 -9.67
N THR A 173 8.52 -49.96 -9.77
CA THR A 173 7.93 -48.65 -10.08
C THR A 173 7.88 -47.85 -8.79
N VAL A 174 8.81 -46.90 -8.63
CA VAL A 174 8.83 -45.98 -7.51
C VAL A 174 7.99 -44.76 -7.91
N GLU A 175 6.93 -44.49 -7.15
CA GLU A 175 6.13 -43.29 -7.30
C GLU A 175 6.87 -42.15 -6.62
N THR A 176 7.56 -41.32 -7.40
CA THR A 176 8.28 -40.16 -6.89
C THR A 176 7.34 -38.96 -6.97
N VAL A 177 6.86 -38.49 -5.82
CA VAL A 177 6.12 -37.22 -5.74
C VAL A 177 7.13 -36.10 -5.96
N LYS A 178 6.93 -35.29 -7.01
CA LYS A 178 7.69 -34.08 -7.24
C LYS A 178 6.82 -32.88 -6.94
N VAL A 179 7.23 -32.07 -5.97
CA VAL A 179 6.58 -30.78 -5.72
C VAL A 179 6.94 -29.84 -6.89
N LEU A 180 5.92 -29.36 -7.61
CA LEU A 180 6.04 -28.42 -8.72
C LEU A 180 6.00 -26.97 -8.23
N LYS A 181 5.20 -26.70 -7.19
CA LYS A 181 5.10 -25.42 -6.53
C LYS A 181 4.88 -25.61 -5.04
N ASP A 182 5.57 -24.78 -4.28
CA ASP A 182 5.46 -24.67 -2.84
C ASP A 182 5.81 -23.22 -2.49
N GLU A 183 4.83 -22.32 -2.61
CA GLU A 183 5.08 -20.89 -2.47
C GLU A 183 3.92 -20.09 -1.84
N PRO A 184 4.24 -19.07 -1.01
CA PRO A 184 3.26 -18.13 -0.51
C PRO A 184 2.70 -17.30 -1.67
N THR A 185 1.39 -17.07 -1.64
CA THR A 185 0.71 -16.23 -2.62
C THR A 185 0.15 -14.99 -1.95
N LEU A 186 0.37 -13.84 -2.60
CA LEU A 186 -0.28 -12.57 -2.30
C LEU A 186 -1.05 -12.14 -3.55
N ARG A 187 -2.31 -11.77 -3.37
CA ARG A 187 -3.20 -11.35 -4.45
C ARG A 187 -3.97 -10.10 -4.04
N HIS A 188 -3.81 -9.03 -4.81
CA HIS A 188 -4.66 -7.84 -4.75
C HIS A 188 -6.12 -8.22 -5.02
N VAL A 189 -7.02 -7.69 -4.19
CA VAL A 189 -8.46 -7.87 -4.31
C VAL A 189 -9.07 -6.50 -4.59
N PRO A 190 -9.69 -6.28 -5.76
CA PRO A 190 -10.38 -5.03 -6.04
C PRO A 190 -11.51 -4.78 -5.03
N LEU A 191 -11.56 -3.58 -4.46
CA LEU A 191 -12.45 -3.30 -3.31
C LEU A 191 -13.95 -3.51 -3.63
N TRP A 192 -14.38 -3.30 -4.88
CA TRP A 192 -15.76 -3.54 -5.32
C TRP A 192 -16.13 -5.02 -5.48
N ASN A 193 -15.15 -5.93 -5.36
CA ASN A 193 -15.36 -7.38 -5.35
C ASN A 193 -15.30 -7.97 -3.93
N LEU A 194 -15.10 -7.15 -2.89
CA LEU A 194 -15.01 -7.59 -1.49
C LEU A 194 -16.17 -7.01 -0.65
N PHE A 195 -17.04 -7.90 -0.17
CA PHE A 195 -18.27 -7.57 0.55
C PHE A 195 -18.09 -7.82 2.04
N LEU A 196 -18.24 -6.76 2.84
CA LEU A 196 -18.11 -6.73 4.29
C LEU A 196 -19.37 -6.09 4.90
N ALA A 197 -19.68 -6.41 6.15
CA ALA A 197 -20.78 -5.75 6.84
C ALA A 197 -20.42 -4.26 7.04
N PRO A 198 -21.26 -3.30 6.61
CA PRO A 198 -21.02 -1.88 6.88
C PRO A 198 -21.00 -1.55 8.38
N THR A 199 -21.58 -2.43 9.20
CA THR A 199 -21.64 -2.37 10.67
C THR A 199 -20.59 -3.24 11.37
N ALA A 200 -19.59 -3.76 10.64
CA ALA A 200 -18.42 -4.40 11.25
C ALA A 200 -17.60 -3.38 12.06
N ASP A 201 -16.75 -3.85 12.97
CA ASP A 201 -15.81 -2.99 13.69
C ASP A 201 -14.84 -2.33 12.70
N PRO A 202 -14.76 -0.99 12.61
CA PRO A 202 -13.85 -0.29 11.70
C PRO A 202 -12.36 -0.60 11.94
N ILE A 203 -11.99 -1.09 13.14
CA ILE A 203 -10.62 -1.45 13.53
C ILE A 203 -10.20 -2.78 12.88
N ASP A 204 -11.05 -3.81 12.96
CA ASP A 204 -10.85 -5.11 12.31
C ASP A 204 -12.12 -5.53 11.55
N PRO A 205 -12.38 -4.92 10.38
CA PRO A 205 -13.60 -5.18 9.62
C PRO A 205 -13.59 -6.55 8.93
N VAL A 206 -12.41 -7.16 8.75
CA VAL A 206 -12.25 -8.46 8.11
C VAL A 206 -12.77 -9.57 9.02
N ASN A 207 -12.34 -9.59 10.29
CA ASN A 207 -12.71 -10.65 11.22
C ASN A 207 -14.00 -10.37 11.99
N SER A 208 -14.33 -9.10 12.26
CA SER A 208 -15.58 -8.75 12.96
C SER A 208 -16.84 -8.82 12.10
N SER A 209 -16.71 -8.82 10.76
CA SER A 209 -17.87 -8.94 9.87
C SER A 209 -18.49 -10.34 9.97
N PRO A 210 -19.81 -10.50 10.20
CA PRO A 210 -20.44 -11.83 10.33
C PRO A 210 -20.25 -12.74 9.13
N CYS A 211 -20.14 -12.16 7.93
CA CYS A 211 -19.72 -12.85 6.71
C CYS A 211 -18.68 -12.01 5.98
N LEU A 212 -17.85 -12.65 5.15
CA LEU A 212 -17.02 -11.99 4.15
C LEU A 212 -17.20 -12.74 2.83
N VAL A 213 -17.49 -12.03 1.76
CA VAL A 213 -17.66 -12.63 0.43
C VAL A 213 -16.73 -11.92 -0.55
N GLU A 214 -15.93 -12.68 -1.28
CA GLU A 214 -15.16 -12.17 -2.40
C GLU A 214 -15.73 -12.72 -3.72
N ARG A 215 -16.01 -11.84 -4.68
CA ARG A 215 -16.39 -12.19 -6.06
C ARG A 215 -15.13 -12.43 -6.89
N ILE A 216 -14.94 -13.66 -7.35
CA ILE A 216 -13.81 -14.09 -8.16
C ILE A 216 -14.31 -14.43 -9.58
N PRO A 217 -13.85 -13.71 -10.62
CA PRO A 217 -14.10 -14.09 -12.00
C PRO A 217 -13.21 -15.30 -12.36
N VAL A 218 -13.82 -16.40 -12.78
CA VAL A 218 -13.13 -17.61 -13.24
C VAL A 218 -13.55 -17.89 -14.68
N PHE A 219 -12.63 -18.27 -15.58
CA PHE A 219 -13.01 -18.62 -16.95
C PHE A 219 -13.80 -19.94 -16.98
N THR A 220 -14.81 -20.03 -17.85
CA THR A 220 -15.62 -21.26 -18.02
C THR A 220 -14.74 -22.48 -18.30
N TYR A 221 -13.69 -22.33 -19.11
CA TYR A 221 -12.70 -23.38 -19.37
C TYR A 221 -12.06 -23.94 -18.09
N ASP A 222 -11.58 -23.06 -17.20
CA ASP A 222 -10.94 -23.48 -15.94
C ASP A 222 -11.96 -24.09 -14.97
N ALA A 223 -13.17 -23.53 -14.92
CA ALA A 223 -14.28 -24.08 -14.14
C ALA A 223 -14.62 -25.52 -14.58
N VAL A 224 -14.76 -25.76 -15.89
CA VAL A 224 -14.99 -27.10 -16.46
C VAL A 224 -13.86 -28.06 -16.12
N LYS A 225 -12.60 -27.59 -16.14
CA LYS A 225 -11.45 -28.40 -15.69
C LYS A 225 -11.58 -28.79 -14.21
N LYS A 226 -11.99 -27.87 -13.34
CA LYS A 226 -12.14 -28.14 -11.88
C LYS A 226 -13.30 -29.08 -11.54
N PHE A 227 -14.43 -28.96 -12.23
CA PHE A 227 -15.52 -29.94 -12.10
C PHE A 227 -15.09 -31.33 -12.57
N LYS A 228 -14.38 -31.44 -13.70
CA LYS A 228 -13.91 -32.74 -14.24
C LYS A 228 -12.75 -33.34 -13.45
N GLY A 229 -11.93 -32.51 -12.80
CA GLY A 229 -10.87 -32.94 -11.90
C GLY A 229 -11.35 -33.36 -10.50
N GLY A 230 -12.62 -33.11 -10.16
CA GLY A 230 -13.16 -33.38 -8.83
C GLY A 230 -12.78 -32.36 -7.75
N GLU A 231 -12.06 -31.28 -8.10
CA GLU A 231 -11.81 -30.16 -7.17
C GLU A 231 -13.11 -29.49 -6.73
N TRP A 232 -14.11 -29.44 -7.62
CA TRP A 232 -15.40 -28.81 -7.38
C TRP A 232 -16.55 -29.82 -7.45
N ASN A 233 -17.40 -29.80 -6.43
CA ASN A 233 -18.61 -30.59 -6.32
C ASN A 233 -19.60 -30.25 -7.45
N ALA A 234 -19.81 -31.20 -8.35
CA ALA A 234 -20.75 -31.04 -9.46
C ALA A 234 -22.20 -30.89 -8.97
N PRO A 235 -23.04 -30.10 -9.67
CA PRO A 235 -24.49 -30.09 -9.42
C PRO A 235 -25.08 -31.48 -9.65
N LYS A 236 -26.00 -31.92 -8.78
CA LYS A 236 -26.61 -33.26 -8.85
C LYS A 236 -27.37 -33.53 -10.15
N ASP A 237 -27.82 -32.47 -10.82
CA ASP A 237 -28.66 -32.53 -12.02
C ASP A 237 -27.86 -32.29 -13.33
N VAL A 238 -26.53 -32.15 -13.25
CA VAL A 238 -25.65 -31.88 -14.41
C VAL A 238 -24.73 -33.06 -14.66
N ASP A 239 -24.91 -33.70 -15.81
CA ASP A 239 -24.00 -34.74 -16.31
C ASP A 239 -22.69 -34.08 -16.80
N LEU A 240 -21.56 -34.55 -16.28
CA LEU A 240 -20.21 -34.05 -16.60
C LEU A 240 -19.64 -34.65 -17.90
N GLU A 241 -20.15 -35.81 -18.33
CA GLU A 241 -19.71 -36.51 -19.54
C GLU A 241 -20.44 -35.99 -20.78
N GLU A 242 -21.68 -35.51 -20.63
CA GLU A 242 -22.47 -34.97 -21.74
C GLU A 242 -21.97 -33.58 -22.19
N LYS A 243 -21.46 -33.54 -23.43
CA LYS A 243 -20.84 -32.35 -24.01
C LYS A 243 -21.84 -31.20 -24.19
N GLY A 244 -21.63 -30.11 -23.46
CA GLY A 244 -22.40 -28.86 -23.57
C GLY A 244 -23.32 -28.57 -22.38
N LYS A 245 -23.78 -29.59 -21.62
CA LYS A 245 -24.69 -29.37 -20.48
C LYS A 245 -24.06 -28.57 -19.34
N LEU A 246 -22.79 -28.85 -19.03
CA LEU A 246 -22.05 -28.09 -18.03
C LEU A 246 -21.80 -26.64 -18.51
N ASP A 247 -21.56 -26.44 -19.80
CA ASP A 247 -21.36 -25.10 -20.37
C ASP A 247 -22.66 -24.27 -20.28
N GLU A 248 -23.80 -24.85 -20.68
CA GLU A 248 -25.14 -24.23 -20.58
C GLU A 248 -25.53 -23.91 -19.12
N PHE A 249 -25.22 -24.80 -18.18
CA PHE A 249 -25.41 -24.53 -16.75
C PHE A 249 -24.57 -23.33 -16.27
N LEU A 250 -23.33 -23.22 -16.74
CA LEU A 250 -22.40 -22.16 -16.35
C LEU A 250 -22.74 -20.79 -16.97
N GLU A 251 -23.39 -20.74 -18.13
CA GLU A 251 -23.92 -19.49 -18.71
C GLU A 251 -24.88 -18.76 -17.75
N GLY A 252 -25.65 -19.49 -16.93
CA GLY A 252 -26.53 -18.92 -15.90
C GLY A 252 -25.80 -18.18 -14.77
N TYR A 253 -24.48 -18.40 -14.63
CA TYR A 253 -23.59 -17.80 -13.63
C TYR A 253 -22.54 -16.88 -14.26
N ALA A 254 -22.76 -16.41 -15.49
CA ALA A 254 -21.91 -15.43 -16.17
C ALA A 254 -21.56 -14.23 -15.27
N TRP A 255 -20.29 -13.83 -15.29
CA TRP A 255 -19.78 -12.66 -14.59
C TRP A 255 -20.54 -11.41 -15.02
N LYS A 256 -21.27 -10.82 -14.08
CA LYS A 256 -21.90 -9.51 -14.25
C LYS A 256 -20.95 -8.46 -13.70
N PRO A 257 -20.37 -7.60 -14.53
CA PRO A 257 -19.44 -6.58 -14.05
C PRO A 257 -20.14 -5.65 -13.07
N SER A 258 -19.40 -5.12 -12.10
CA SER A 258 -19.95 -4.03 -11.28
C SER A 258 -20.18 -2.78 -12.15
N SER A 259 -21.03 -1.85 -11.70
CA SER A 259 -21.24 -0.57 -12.38
C SER A 259 -19.95 0.25 -12.58
N ILE A 260 -18.88 -0.06 -11.84
CA ILE A 260 -17.56 0.54 -11.98
C ILE A 260 -16.74 -0.18 -13.06
N GLU A 261 -16.85 -1.51 -13.15
CA GLU A 261 -16.18 -2.32 -14.16
C GLU A 261 -16.74 -2.11 -15.56
N ASP A 262 -18.05 -1.87 -15.71
CA ASP A 262 -18.61 -1.50 -17.02
C ASP A 262 -18.00 -0.19 -17.55
N GLU A 263 -17.68 0.77 -16.67
CA GLU A 263 -16.91 1.98 -17.05
C GLU A 263 -15.40 1.75 -17.19
N ILE A 264 -14.87 0.60 -16.75
CA ILE A 264 -13.48 0.18 -16.99
C ILE A 264 -13.31 -0.39 -18.40
N TYR A 265 -14.23 -1.24 -18.81
CA TYR A 265 -14.09 -2.04 -20.03
C TYR A 265 -14.94 -1.54 -21.21
N GLY A 266 -15.99 -0.74 -20.96
CA GLY A 266 -16.86 -0.17 -21.99
C GLY A 266 -17.88 -1.16 -22.56
N GLU A 267 -18.80 -0.64 -23.39
CA GLU A 267 -19.85 -1.42 -24.06
C GLU A 267 -19.28 -2.38 -25.15
N ASP A 268 -18.05 -2.16 -25.62
CA ASP A 268 -17.37 -2.98 -26.66
C ASP A 268 -16.93 -4.39 -26.20
N LYS A 269 -17.50 -4.93 -25.11
CA LYS A 269 -17.32 -6.35 -24.70
C LYS A 269 -17.90 -7.34 -25.71
N ASP A 270 -18.85 -6.88 -26.52
CA ASP A 270 -19.65 -7.64 -27.47
C ASP A 270 -18.86 -8.49 -28.50
N GLY A 271 -17.56 -8.23 -28.68
CA GLY A 271 -16.67 -9.03 -29.53
C GLY A 271 -16.03 -10.23 -28.82
N PHE A 272 -15.64 -10.09 -27.55
CA PHE A 272 -14.91 -11.14 -26.81
C PHE A 272 -15.83 -12.07 -26.03
N THR A 273 -16.97 -11.58 -25.54
CA THR A 273 -17.89 -12.33 -24.66
C THR A 273 -18.81 -13.30 -25.43
N LYS A 274 -18.77 -13.33 -26.77
CA LYS A 274 -19.63 -14.19 -27.61
C LYS A 274 -19.13 -15.64 -27.78
N ASN A 275 -18.03 -16.03 -27.11
CA ASN A 275 -17.51 -17.40 -27.15
C ASN A 275 -17.56 -18.00 -25.74
N ALA A 276 -18.50 -18.93 -25.50
CA ALA A 276 -18.82 -19.49 -24.19
C ALA A 276 -17.61 -20.06 -23.42
N LEU A 277 -16.59 -20.57 -24.12
CA LEU A 277 -15.36 -21.09 -23.52
C LEU A 277 -14.50 -20.01 -22.83
N TRP A 278 -14.51 -18.78 -23.36
CA TRP A 278 -13.74 -17.64 -22.85
C TRP A 278 -14.57 -16.68 -22.00
N GLN A 279 -15.85 -17.02 -21.78
CA GLN A 279 -16.70 -16.33 -20.83
C GLN A 279 -16.16 -16.51 -19.41
N GLN A 280 -16.44 -15.54 -18.54
CA GLN A 280 -16.14 -15.64 -17.12
C GLN A 280 -17.43 -15.96 -16.37
N ILE A 281 -17.31 -16.80 -15.35
CA ILE A 281 -18.36 -17.10 -14.37
C ILE A 281 -18.03 -16.44 -13.03
N GLU A 282 -19.06 -16.24 -12.23
CA GLU A 282 -18.98 -15.62 -10.92
C GLU A 282 -18.92 -16.66 -9.80
N VAL A 283 -17.71 -16.87 -9.26
CA VAL A 283 -17.49 -17.69 -8.08
C VAL A 283 -17.39 -16.79 -6.85
N TRP A 284 -18.10 -17.16 -5.79
CA TRP A 284 -18.02 -16.51 -4.50
C TRP A 284 -17.13 -17.32 -3.58
N LYS A 285 -16.11 -16.67 -3.03
CA LYS A 285 -15.27 -17.17 -1.96
C LYS A 285 -15.85 -16.67 -0.64
N CYS A 286 -16.41 -17.58 0.15
CA CYS A 286 -17.30 -17.26 1.25
C CYS A 286 -16.68 -17.60 2.60
N PHE A 287 -16.84 -16.70 3.55
CA PHE A 287 -16.52 -16.88 4.96
C PHE A 287 -17.76 -16.52 5.77
N VAL A 288 -18.15 -17.39 6.71
CA VAL A 288 -19.35 -17.22 7.55
C VAL A 288 -18.97 -17.53 8.99
N ASN A 289 -19.20 -16.58 9.89
CA ASN A 289 -19.08 -16.85 11.32
C ASN A 289 -20.35 -17.56 11.82
N VAL A 290 -20.16 -18.69 12.50
CA VAL A 290 -21.23 -19.45 13.16
C VAL A 290 -20.81 -19.68 14.60
N ASP A 291 -21.52 -19.03 15.53
CA ASP A 291 -21.33 -19.17 16.98
C ASP A 291 -19.88 -18.93 17.47
N GLY A 292 -19.12 -18.11 16.74
CA GLY A 292 -17.72 -17.77 17.00
C GLY A 292 -16.71 -18.50 16.12
N GLU A 293 -17.10 -19.60 15.45
CA GLU A 293 -16.23 -20.32 14.51
C GLU A 293 -16.42 -19.78 13.07
N ASP A 294 -15.32 -19.43 12.42
CA ASP A 294 -15.33 -19.02 11.01
C ASP A 294 -15.23 -20.24 10.09
N VAL A 295 -16.22 -20.38 9.20
CA VAL A 295 -16.32 -21.45 8.20
C VAL A 295 -16.14 -20.89 6.80
N TYR A 296 -15.33 -21.57 6.00
CA TYR A 296 -14.96 -21.25 4.63
C TYR A 296 -15.62 -22.21 3.61
N PHE A 297 -16.08 -21.68 2.47
CA PHE A 297 -16.43 -22.50 1.30
C PHE A 297 -16.42 -21.67 0.00
N LEU A 298 -16.38 -22.36 -1.15
CA LEU A 298 -16.66 -21.77 -2.46
C LEU A 298 -18.12 -22.01 -2.88
N SER A 299 -18.73 -21.07 -3.59
CA SER A 299 -20.06 -21.24 -4.19
C SER A 299 -20.22 -20.53 -5.53
N LEU A 300 -21.12 -21.02 -6.38
CA LEU A 300 -21.61 -20.28 -7.54
C LEU A 300 -22.73 -19.34 -7.09
N ARG A 301 -22.44 -18.05 -7.00
CA ARG A 301 -23.40 -16.97 -6.65
C ARG A 301 -24.32 -17.26 -5.44
N GLY A 302 -23.82 -18.00 -4.45
CA GLY A 302 -24.60 -18.42 -3.27
C GLY A 302 -25.79 -19.35 -3.59
N GLU A 303 -25.79 -20.03 -4.73
CA GLU A 303 -26.86 -20.94 -5.17
C GLU A 303 -26.41 -22.40 -5.20
N HIS A 304 -25.17 -22.68 -5.62
CA HIS A 304 -24.57 -24.02 -5.58
C HIS A 304 -23.23 -24.01 -4.84
N MET A 305 -22.99 -24.98 -3.97
CA MET A 305 -21.78 -25.07 -3.14
C MET A 305 -20.71 -25.93 -3.85
N LEU A 306 -19.55 -25.33 -4.12
CA LEU A 306 -18.46 -25.90 -4.92
C LEU A 306 -17.48 -26.74 -4.11
N THR A 307 -17.22 -26.37 -2.85
CA THR A 307 -16.37 -27.14 -1.93
C THR A 307 -17.16 -27.48 -0.68
N GLU A 308 -16.78 -28.53 0.04
CA GLU A 308 -17.33 -28.74 1.37
C GLU A 308 -16.92 -27.57 2.30
N PRO A 309 -17.71 -27.25 3.34
CA PRO A 309 -17.33 -26.20 4.29
C PRO A 309 -16.20 -26.67 5.21
N GLU A 310 -15.14 -25.88 5.32
CA GLU A 310 -13.97 -26.17 6.15
C GLU A 310 -13.81 -25.06 7.20
N ARG A 311 -13.25 -25.36 8.37
CA ARG A 311 -12.96 -24.31 9.37
C ARG A 311 -11.78 -23.48 8.88
N VAL A 312 -11.82 -22.16 9.05
CA VAL A 312 -10.74 -21.26 8.61
C VAL A 312 -9.42 -21.61 9.29
N GLU A 313 -9.45 -21.93 10.58
CA GLU A 313 -8.29 -22.36 11.38
C GLU A 313 -7.61 -23.64 10.85
N ASP A 314 -8.39 -24.56 10.26
CA ASP A 314 -7.88 -25.83 9.74
C ASP A 314 -7.19 -25.63 8.37
N LYS A 315 -7.51 -24.53 7.66
CA LYS A 315 -7.07 -24.26 6.29
C LYS A 315 -5.99 -23.18 6.19
N TRP A 316 -5.96 -22.23 7.12
CA TRP A 316 -4.99 -21.14 7.16
C TRP A 316 -4.37 -21.00 8.55
N PRO A 317 -3.03 -20.89 8.65
CA PRO A 317 -2.32 -20.78 9.93
C PRO A 317 -2.46 -19.39 10.56
N CYS A 318 -3.08 -18.44 9.84
CA CYS A 318 -3.30 -17.10 10.34
C CYS A 318 -4.49 -17.04 11.31
N ARG A 319 -4.39 -16.20 12.33
CA ARG A 319 -5.49 -15.97 13.25
C ARG A 319 -6.57 -15.12 12.59
N GLY A 320 -7.62 -15.78 12.10
CA GLY A 320 -8.75 -15.16 11.40
C GLY A 320 -8.68 -15.37 9.89
N ARG A 321 -9.38 -14.53 9.14
CA ARG A 321 -9.53 -14.68 7.68
C ARG A 321 -8.28 -14.16 6.96
N PRO A 322 -7.87 -14.77 5.83
CA PRO A 322 -6.61 -14.47 5.16
C PRO A 322 -6.66 -13.19 4.28
N TYR A 323 -7.25 -12.11 4.80
CA TYR A 323 -7.39 -10.82 4.12
C TYR A 323 -6.83 -9.68 4.99
N ILE A 324 -6.13 -8.73 4.35
CA ILE A 324 -5.74 -7.46 4.98
C ILE A 324 -6.45 -6.31 4.26
N LEU A 325 -7.03 -5.38 5.03
CA LEU A 325 -7.71 -4.19 4.51
C LEU A 325 -7.02 -2.90 5.00
N GLY A 326 -6.12 -2.37 4.17
CA GLY A 326 -5.33 -1.18 4.46
C GLY A 326 -6.01 0.14 4.11
N GLY A 327 -5.52 1.25 4.65
CA GLY A 327 -5.93 2.61 4.28
C GLY A 327 -4.98 3.68 4.81
N ILE A 328 -5.25 4.96 4.50
CA ILE A 328 -4.42 6.11 4.94
C ILE A 328 -5.20 7.24 5.64
N ILE A 329 -6.52 7.33 5.43
CA ILE A 329 -7.38 8.37 6.01
C ILE A 329 -8.42 7.66 6.89
N PRO A 330 -8.15 7.45 8.20
CA PRO A 330 -9.04 6.73 9.07
C PRO A 330 -10.28 7.54 9.43
N ASP A 331 -11.45 6.91 9.32
CA ASP A 331 -12.69 7.37 9.93
C ASP A 331 -13.08 6.39 11.04
N SER A 332 -13.36 6.91 12.24
CA SER A 332 -13.66 6.11 13.43
C SER A 332 -15.03 5.44 13.43
N GLY A 333 -15.92 5.79 12.49
CA GLY A 333 -17.26 5.22 12.35
C GLY A 333 -17.48 4.37 11.11
N LEU A 334 -16.51 4.28 10.18
CA LEU A 334 -16.71 3.67 8.86
C LEU A 334 -15.73 2.53 8.57
N VAL A 335 -16.27 1.39 8.13
CA VAL A 335 -15.48 0.29 7.55
C VAL A 335 -14.77 0.75 6.27
N TYR A 336 -15.55 1.33 5.36
CA TYR A 336 -15.07 1.92 4.10
C TYR A 336 -14.66 3.37 4.35
N TRP A 337 -13.35 3.62 4.37
CA TRP A 337 -12.77 4.94 4.57
C TRP A 337 -12.84 5.82 3.32
N PRO A 338 -12.82 7.16 3.46
CA PRO A 338 -12.76 8.07 2.31
C PRO A 338 -11.41 7.96 1.59
N SER A 339 -11.41 8.19 0.27
CA SER A 339 -10.18 8.24 -0.53
C SER A 339 -9.45 9.59 -0.40
N PHE A 340 -8.15 9.57 -0.73
CA PHE A 340 -7.37 10.79 -0.91
C PHE A 340 -7.95 11.71 -2.00
N LEU A 341 -8.59 11.12 -3.02
CA LEU A 341 -9.19 11.88 -4.12
C LEU A 341 -10.46 12.66 -3.68
N GLU A 342 -11.25 12.14 -2.74
CA GLU A 342 -12.41 12.87 -2.20
C GLU A 342 -12.04 14.21 -1.56
N ILE A 343 -10.90 14.27 -0.85
CA ILE A 343 -10.42 15.49 -0.18
C ILE A 343 -10.20 16.63 -1.18
N VAL A 344 -9.72 16.31 -2.39
CA VAL A 344 -9.36 17.31 -3.42
C VAL A 344 -10.39 17.47 -4.53
N GLU A 345 -11.49 16.73 -4.50
CA GLU A 345 -12.56 16.72 -5.51
C GLU A 345 -13.07 18.13 -5.84
N GLY A 346 -13.45 18.90 -4.82
CA GLY A 346 -14.01 20.23 -4.98
C GLY A 346 -13.03 21.20 -5.66
N LEU A 347 -11.79 21.23 -5.16
CA LEU A 347 -10.71 22.07 -5.69
C LEU A 347 -10.39 21.70 -7.15
N GLN A 348 -10.23 20.41 -7.45
CA GLN A 348 -9.92 19.95 -8.79
C GLN A 348 -11.04 20.26 -9.82
N ARG A 349 -12.31 20.17 -9.42
CA ARG A 349 -13.45 20.63 -10.24
C ARG A 349 -13.39 22.13 -10.50
N GLU A 350 -13.19 22.92 -9.46
CA GLU A 350 -13.18 24.39 -9.54
C GLU A 350 -12.03 24.90 -10.40
N MET A 351 -10.81 24.36 -10.22
CA MET A 351 -9.65 24.65 -11.08
C MET A 351 -9.96 24.37 -12.55
N ASN A 352 -10.63 23.25 -12.85
CA ASN A 352 -11.03 22.91 -14.22
C ASN A 352 -12.10 23.87 -14.77
N ALA A 353 -13.08 24.24 -13.95
CA ALA A 353 -14.15 25.19 -14.33
C ALA A 353 -13.57 26.59 -14.64
N ILE A 354 -12.81 27.18 -13.70
CA ILE A 354 -12.18 28.49 -13.85
C ILE A 354 -11.24 28.50 -15.07
N ARG A 355 -10.42 27.46 -15.25
CA ARG A 355 -9.47 27.40 -16.37
C ARG A 355 -10.17 27.34 -17.72
N ASN A 356 -11.24 26.56 -17.84
CA ASN A 356 -11.99 26.46 -19.10
C ASN A 356 -12.79 27.72 -19.38
N GLN A 357 -13.50 28.27 -18.39
CA GLN A 357 -14.23 29.54 -18.53
C GLN A 357 -13.31 30.71 -18.90
N ARG A 358 -12.11 30.78 -18.30
CA ARG A 358 -11.07 31.76 -18.68
C ARG A 358 -10.66 31.59 -20.14
N ARG A 359 -10.35 30.36 -20.58
CA ARG A 359 -9.96 30.10 -21.98
C ARG A 359 -11.07 30.49 -22.95
N ASP A 360 -12.33 30.19 -22.62
CA ASP A 360 -13.49 30.57 -23.41
C ASP A 360 -13.61 32.10 -23.53
N ASN A 361 -13.42 32.84 -22.44
CA ASN A 361 -13.45 34.31 -22.50
C ASN A 361 -12.28 34.88 -23.32
N VAL A 362 -11.06 34.36 -23.18
CA VAL A 362 -9.92 34.75 -24.05
C VAL A 362 -10.25 34.46 -25.53
N THR A 363 -10.87 33.31 -25.83
CA THR A 363 -11.30 32.99 -27.20
C THR A 363 -12.35 33.96 -27.73
N LEU A 364 -13.28 34.46 -26.89
CA LEU A 364 -14.29 35.46 -27.26
C LEU A 364 -13.70 36.89 -27.39
N ALA A 365 -12.72 37.24 -26.56
CA ALA A 365 -12.01 38.53 -26.64
C ALA A 365 -11.13 38.62 -27.90
N LEU A 366 -10.45 37.52 -28.27
CA LEU A 366 -9.67 37.43 -29.52
C LEU A 366 -10.59 37.32 -30.76
N ASN A 367 -11.58 36.42 -30.74
CA ASN A 367 -12.54 36.23 -31.82
C ASN A 367 -13.84 36.99 -31.51
N LYS A 368 -13.76 38.33 -31.53
CA LYS A 368 -14.90 39.21 -31.26
C LYS A 368 -16.06 38.91 -32.19
N LYS A 369 -17.29 39.00 -31.67
CA LYS A 369 -18.50 38.90 -32.50
C LYS A 369 -18.87 40.28 -33.05
N LEU A 370 -19.35 40.32 -34.29
CA LEU A 370 -19.87 41.53 -34.91
C LEU A 370 -21.39 41.55 -34.80
N LEU A 371 -21.94 42.67 -34.33
CA LEU A 371 -23.35 43.01 -34.39
C LEU A 371 -23.59 43.75 -35.69
N VAL A 372 -24.25 43.11 -36.65
CA VAL A 372 -24.61 43.70 -37.94
C VAL A 372 -26.09 44.08 -37.93
N ARG A 373 -26.39 45.34 -38.25
CA ARG A 373 -27.77 45.83 -38.36
C ARG A 373 -28.43 45.27 -39.62
N ARG A 374 -29.68 44.82 -39.52
CA ARG A 374 -30.45 44.32 -40.67
C ARG A 374 -30.73 45.44 -41.68
N ASN A 375 -30.79 45.08 -42.97
CA ASN A 375 -31.15 45.96 -44.10
C ASN A 375 -30.13 47.08 -44.41
N THR A 376 -28.85 46.88 -44.15
CA THR A 376 -27.74 47.84 -44.41
C THR A 376 -26.97 47.58 -45.72
N GLY A 377 -27.37 46.58 -46.50
CA GLY A 377 -26.69 46.20 -47.75
C GLY A 377 -25.33 45.51 -47.58
N ILE A 378 -24.87 45.27 -46.34
CA ILE A 378 -23.54 44.71 -46.05
C ILE A 378 -23.48 43.22 -46.40
N ASP A 379 -22.45 42.81 -47.15
CA ASP A 379 -22.18 41.39 -47.38
C ASP A 379 -21.63 40.71 -46.12
N THR A 380 -22.48 39.90 -45.50
CA THR A 380 -22.11 39.11 -44.31
C THR A 380 -21.11 37.99 -44.60
N ASN A 381 -20.97 37.53 -45.85
CA ASN A 381 -19.97 36.51 -46.20
C ASN A 381 -18.55 37.08 -46.16
N SER A 382 -18.34 38.30 -46.66
CA SER A 382 -17.07 39.03 -46.55
C SER A 382 -16.65 39.27 -45.09
N LEU A 383 -17.60 39.40 -44.16
CA LEU A 383 -17.33 39.45 -42.72
C LEU A 383 -16.96 38.07 -42.13
N LEU A 384 -17.64 37.00 -42.55
CA LEU A 384 -17.39 35.63 -42.08
C LEU A 384 -16.07 35.04 -42.58
N TYR A 385 -15.64 35.40 -43.79
CA TYR A 385 -14.43 34.89 -44.44
C TYR A 385 -13.35 35.98 -44.61
N SER A 386 -13.29 36.92 -43.67
CA SER A 386 -12.35 38.04 -43.71
C SER A 386 -10.90 37.56 -43.81
N ARG A 387 -10.14 38.19 -44.72
CA ARG A 387 -8.69 38.00 -44.89
C ARG A 387 -8.01 39.36 -44.76
N PRO A 388 -6.75 39.43 -44.29
CA PRO A 388 -6.01 40.69 -44.24
C PRO A 388 -6.03 41.42 -45.59
N GLY A 389 -6.55 42.65 -45.61
CA GLY A 389 -6.67 43.47 -46.82
C GLY A 389 -7.90 43.22 -47.71
N ALA A 390 -8.82 42.32 -47.34
CA ALA A 390 -10.05 42.11 -48.12
C ALA A 390 -11.03 43.29 -47.95
N PRO A 391 -11.61 43.83 -49.04
CA PRO A 391 -12.63 44.88 -48.95
C PRO A 391 -13.96 44.30 -48.45
N ILE A 392 -14.70 45.10 -47.67
CA ILE A 392 -16.07 44.80 -47.25
C ILE A 392 -17.01 45.71 -48.05
N LEU A 393 -18.00 45.13 -48.72
CA LEU A 393 -19.00 45.86 -49.48
C LEU A 393 -20.27 46.07 -48.64
N GLY A 394 -20.85 47.26 -48.72
CA GLY A 394 -22.11 47.61 -48.06
C GLY A 394 -22.60 48.99 -48.45
N ASP A 395 -23.93 49.18 -48.45
CA ASP A 395 -24.58 50.44 -48.83
C ASP A 395 -24.58 51.47 -47.69
N ASP A 396 -24.67 51.00 -46.44
CA ASP A 396 -24.52 51.81 -45.22
C ASP A 396 -23.30 51.33 -44.42
N ILE A 397 -22.24 52.13 -44.41
CA ILE A 397 -20.95 51.84 -43.74
C ILE A 397 -20.79 52.68 -42.46
N GLY A 398 -21.88 53.18 -41.86
CA GLY A 398 -21.82 53.94 -40.61
C GLY A 398 -21.44 53.10 -39.38
N GLU A 399 -20.97 53.75 -38.30
CA GLU A 399 -20.67 53.08 -37.01
C GLU A 399 -21.88 52.33 -36.41
N MET A 400 -23.11 52.67 -36.83
CA MET A 400 -24.34 51.98 -36.42
C MET A 400 -24.69 50.74 -37.28
N ALA A 401 -23.96 50.51 -38.38
CA ALA A 401 -24.24 49.41 -39.31
C ALA A 401 -23.50 48.11 -38.90
N VAL A 402 -22.26 48.23 -38.42
CA VAL A 402 -21.47 47.13 -37.82
C VAL A 402 -20.82 47.61 -36.53
N ARG A 403 -21.08 46.90 -35.43
CA ARG A 403 -20.47 47.17 -34.12
C ARG A 403 -19.83 45.91 -33.53
N GLU A 404 -18.61 46.03 -33.01
CA GLU A 404 -18.01 44.96 -32.20
C GLU A 404 -18.81 44.73 -30.90
N LEU A 405 -19.23 43.49 -30.65
CA LEU A 405 -19.61 43.05 -29.32
C LEU A 405 -18.31 42.89 -28.51
N ARG A 406 -18.02 43.88 -27.67
CA ARG A 406 -16.86 43.86 -26.79
C ARG A 406 -17.11 42.90 -25.62
N TYR A 407 -16.25 41.90 -25.51
CA TYR A 407 -16.04 41.16 -24.27
C TYR A 407 -14.93 41.87 -23.48
N GLU A 408 -15.06 41.93 -22.16
CA GLU A 408 -13.97 42.42 -21.31
C GLU A 408 -12.85 41.39 -21.27
N ASP A 409 -11.60 41.87 -21.32
CA ASP A 409 -10.43 41.04 -21.14
C ASP A 409 -10.46 40.35 -19.77
N VAL A 410 -9.84 39.17 -19.70
CA VAL A 410 -9.76 38.41 -18.46
C VAL A 410 -8.97 39.21 -17.42
N THR A 411 -9.66 39.58 -16.34
CA THR A 411 -9.10 40.32 -15.23
C THR A 411 -8.00 39.55 -14.51
N SER A 412 -7.02 40.28 -13.98
CA SER A 412 -5.91 39.70 -13.21
C SER A 412 -6.36 38.95 -11.95
N SER A 413 -7.56 39.25 -11.42
CA SER A 413 -8.16 38.49 -10.32
C SER A 413 -8.42 37.02 -10.69
N SER A 414 -8.80 36.68 -11.92
CA SER A 414 -8.97 35.27 -12.35
C SER A 414 -7.65 34.47 -12.27
N TYR A 415 -6.51 35.13 -12.45
CA TYR A 415 -5.20 34.49 -12.30
C TYR A 415 -4.80 34.34 -10.82
N LYS A 416 -5.18 35.29 -9.96
CA LYS A 416 -5.01 35.18 -8.50
C LYS A 416 -5.89 34.07 -7.91
N GLU A 417 -7.13 33.93 -8.37
CA GLU A 417 -8.05 32.87 -7.93
C GLU A 417 -7.48 31.48 -8.20
N GLN A 418 -6.91 31.29 -9.39
CA GLN A 418 -6.17 30.06 -9.74
C GLN A 418 -5.02 29.78 -8.77
N GLN A 419 -4.28 30.81 -8.35
CA GLN A 419 -3.17 30.66 -7.40
C GLN A 419 -3.66 30.32 -5.98
N ILE A 420 -4.77 30.91 -5.54
CA ILE A 420 -5.41 30.60 -4.24
C ILE A 420 -5.88 29.14 -4.22
N ASN A 421 -6.56 28.70 -5.27
CA ASN A 421 -7.03 27.32 -5.38
C ASN A 421 -5.86 26.31 -5.45
N GLU A 422 -4.79 26.66 -6.18
CA GLU A 422 -3.56 25.85 -6.18
C GLU A 422 -2.87 25.82 -4.81
N GLN A 423 -2.89 26.90 -4.04
CA GLN A 423 -2.39 26.90 -2.66
C GLN A 423 -3.25 26.03 -1.73
N ALA A 424 -4.59 26.16 -1.79
CA ALA A 424 -5.50 25.33 -1.00
C ALA A 424 -5.33 23.83 -1.31
N PHE A 425 -5.06 23.48 -2.57
CA PHE A 425 -4.74 22.11 -2.97
C PHE A 425 -3.41 21.62 -2.34
N GLU A 426 -2.39 22.47 -2.29
CA GLU A 426 -1.10 22.13 -1.68
C GLU A 426 -1.21 21.96 -0.15
N GLU A 427 -1.98 22.83 0.52
CA GLU A 427 -2.30 22.74 1.95
C GLU A 427 -3.10 21.47 2.28
N ALA A 428 -4.12 21.13 1.48
CA ALA A 428 -4.95 19.93 1.68
C ALA A 428 -4.21 18.61 1.42
N THR A 429 -3.13 18.61 0.62
CA THR A 429 -2.41 17.39 0.22
C THR A 429 -1.04 17.21 0.87
N GLY A 430 -0.46 18.28 1.43
CA GLY A 430 0.94 18.31 1.86
C GLY A 430 1.95 18.21 0.70
N ILE A 431 1.56 18.55 -0.54
CA ILE A 431 2.42 18.39 -1.74
C ILE A 431 2.75 19.75 -2.34
N THR A 432 3.88 20.34 -1.94
CA THR A 432 4.33 21.64 -2.44
C THR A 432 5.23 21.54 -3.71
N PRO A 433 5.42 22.63 -4.47
CA PRO A 433 6.42 22.74 -5.53
C PRO A 433 7.86 22.62 -5.05
N TYR A 434 8.12 22.95 -3.77
CA TYR A 434 9.44 22.80 -3.17
C TYR A 434 9.82 21.32 -3.02
N ASN A 435 8.84 20.44 -2.73
CA ASN A 435 9.03 18.98 -2.77
C ASN A 435 9.35 18.46 -4.20
N MET A 436 9.15 19.27 -5.24
CA MET A 436 9.54 18.94 -6.62
C MET A 436 10.91 19.51 -7.04
N GLY A 437 11.59 20.27 -6.17
CA GLY A 437 12.76 21.07 -6.57
C GLY A 437 12.43 22.26 -7.48
N THR A 438 11.17 22.72 -7.50
CA THR A 438 10.70 23.82 -8.37
C THR A 438 10.24 25.02 -7.57
N GLN A 439 10.56 26.24 -8.02
CA GLN A 439 10.09 27.48 -7.39
C GLN A 439 8.74 27.93 -7.96
N ARG A 440 7.86 28.47 -7.11
CA ARG A 440 6.63 29.15 -7.55
C ARG A 440 7.00 30.44 -8.32
N PRO A 441 6.60 30.62 -9.59
CA PRO A 441 6.90 31.85 -10.34
C PRO A 441 6.26 33.08 -9.67
N GLY A 442 7.06 34.13 -9.42
CA GLY A 442 6.61 35.37 -8.79
C GLY A 442 6.63 35.39 -7.26
N MET A 443 7.14 34.33 -6.61
CA MET A 443 7.41 34.30 -5.18
C MET A 443 8.93 34.38 -4.97
N ASN A 444 9.39 35.22 -4.04
CA ASN A 444 10.77 35.21 -3.54
C ASN A 444 10.82 34.39 -2.24
N PRO A 445 10.97 33.06 -2.30
CA PRO A 445 11.06 32.24 -1.09
C PRO A 445 12.24 32.67 -0.21
N THR A 446 11.97 32.99 1.05
CA THR A 446 13.01 32.96 2.08
C THR A 446 13.38 31.51 2.36
N ALA A 447 14.67 31.20 2.51
CA ALA A 447 15.12 29.83 2.77
C ALA A 447 14.43 29.22 4.00
N THR A 448 14.21 30.04 5.04
CA THR A 448 13.48 29.67 6.27
C THR A 448 12.00 29.37 6.03
N GLY A 449 11.32 30.14 5.16
CA GLY A 449 9.91 29.89 4.83
C GLY A 449 9.73 28.60 4.04
N VAL A 450 10.66 28.30 3.13
CA VAL A 450 10.67 27.02 2.39
C VAL A 450 10.92 25.85 3.33
N SER A 451 11.88 25.94 4.26
CA SER A 451 12.18 24.84 5.18
C SER A 451 10.97 24.47 6.05
N ILE A 452 10.22 25.47 6.55
CA ILE A 452 9.01 25.25 7.35
C ILE A 452 7.94 24.54 6.51
N LEU A 453 7.65 25.04 5.30
CA LEU A 453 6.65 24.43 4.40
C LEU A 453 7.02 23.00 3.98
N THR A 454 8.31 22.70 3.80
CA THR A 454 8.75 21.32 3.53
C THR A 454 8.69 20.43 4.78
N GLU A 455 8.86 20.99 5.97
CA GLU A 455 8.74 20.25 7.23
C GLU A 455 7.28 19.86 7.50
N GLU A 456 6.33 20.80 7.39
CA GLU A 456 4.90 20.55 7.47
C GLU A 456 4.41 19.54 6.41
N ALA A 457 4.85 19.70 5.16
CA ALA A 457 4.57 18.72 4.11
C ALA A 457 5.06 17.30 4.47
N ASN A 458 6.22 17.19 5.10
CA ASN A 458 6.78 15.91 5.53
C ASN A 458 6.03 15.30 6.73
N THR A 459 5.45 16.10 7.64
CA THR A 459 4.67 15.54 8.76
C THR A 459 3.39 14.85 8.28
N VAL A 460 2.67 15.44 7.31
CA VAL A 460 1.47 14.82 6.71
C VAL A 460 1.82 13.51 6.00
N ASN A 461 2.88 13.51 5.18
CA ASN A 461 3.35 12.29 4.51
C ASN A 461 3.80 11.21 5.51
N ALA A 462 4.49 11.58 6.58
CA ALA A 462 4.93 10.64 7.62
C ALA A 462 3.75 10.07 8.43
N MET A 463 2.69 10.85 8.65
CA MET A 463 1.45 10.38 9.27
C MET A 463 0.75 9.34 8.39
N GLU A 464 0.52 9.63 7.10
CA GLU A 464 -0.09 8.69 6.15
C GLU A 464 0.72 7.40 6.02
N LEU A 465 2.05 7.50 5.88
CA LEU A 465 2.96 6.35 5.84
C LEU A 465 2.87 5.53 7.12
N ARG A 466 2.75 6.16 8.30
CA ARG A 466 2.57 5.43 9.56
C ARG A 466 1.21 4.71 9.62
N ILE A 467 0.14 5.34 9.15
CA ILE A 467 -1.21 4.73 9.16
C ILE A 467 -1.25 3.50 8.25
N ILE A 468 -0.68 3.55 7.04
CA ILE A 468 -0.60 2.35 6.19
C ILE A 468 0.37 1.30 6.76
N ASN A 469 1.43 1.72 7.46
CA ASN A 469 2.33 0.77 8.10
C ASN A 469 1.59 -0.11 9.12
N GLU A 470 0.80 0.50 10.01
CA GLU A 470 0.04 -0.21 11.04
C GLU A 470 -1.20 -0.95 10.49
N THR A 471 -1.86 -0.42 9.46
CA THR A 471 -3.13 -0.99 8.93
C THR A 471 -2.96 -1.98 7.78
N PHE A 472 -1.82 -1.98 7.08
CA PHE A 472 -1.60 -2.80 5.88
C PHE A 472 -0.28 -3.56 5.93
N MET A 473 0.85 -2.85 6.04
CA MET A 473 2.17 -3.49 5.87
C MET A 473 2.51 -4.44 7.03
N VAL A 474 2.39 -3.99 8.28
CA VAL A 474 2.66 -4.83 9.47
C VAL A 474 1.69 -6.01 9.57
N PRO A 475 0.36 -5.86 9.41
CA PRO A 475 -0.57 -7.00 9.42
C PRO A 475 -0.26 -8.01 8.31
N MET A 476 0.01 -7.54 7.09
CA MET A 476 0.31 -8.41 5.94
C MET A 476 1.63 -9.18 6.14
N LEU A 477 2.69 -8.50 6.58
CA LEU A 477 3.99 -9.15 6.82
C LEU A 477 3.94 -10.09 8.05
N ARG A 478 3.13 -9.76 9.07
CA ARG A 478 2.87 -10.69 10.19
C ARG A 478 2.12 -11.93 9.73
N MET A 479 1.11 -11.76 8.87
CA MET A 479 0.39 -12.89 8.31
C MET A 479 1.31 -13.71 7.39
N HIS A 480 2.26 -13.10 6.67
CA HIS A 480 3.20 -13.81 5.80
C HIS A 480 4.14 -14.69 6.64
N ALA A 481 4.69 -14.16 7.72
CA ALA A 481 5.48 -14.96 8.66
C ALA A 481 4.71 -16.18 9.20
N GLN A 482 3.41 -16.05 9.50
CA GLN A 482 2.58 -17.18 9.95
C GLN A 482 2.38 -18.25 8.87
N PHE A 483 2.40 -17.87 7.59
CA PHE A 483 2.36 -18.84 6.49
C PHE A 483 3.73 -19.53 6.34
N GLU A 484 4.84 -18.79 6.39
CA GLU A 484 6.18 -19.40 6.35
C GLU A 484 6.39 -20.37 7.52
N GLN A 485 6.04 -19.98 8.75
CA GLN A 485 6.18 -20.81 9.96
C GLN A 485 5.38 -22.12 9.90
N ALA A 486 4.31 -22.18 9.11
CA ALA A 486 3.39 -23.33 9.08
C ALA A 486 3.50 -24.20 7.82
N PHE A 487 3.95 -23.64 6.69
CA PHE A 487 3.96 -24.32 5.39
C PHE A 487 5.33 -24.32 4.70
N GLU A 488 6.32 -23.55 5.15
CA GLU A 488 7.62 -23.52 4.47
C GLU A 488 8.36 -24.87 4.57
N SER A 489 8.95 -25.25 3.45
CA SER A 489 9.69 -26.49 3.26
C SER A 489 11.05 -26.48 3.98
N GLU A 490 11.44 -27.64 4.51
CA GLU A 490 12.76 -27.83 5.11
C GLU A 490 13.90 -27.59 4.10
N GLU A 491 13.69 -27.90 2.82
CA GLU A 491 14.67 -27.70 1.74
C GLU A 491 15.00 -26.21 1.53
N ILE A 492 13.97 -25.35 1.47
CA ILE A 492 14.17 -23.90 1.30
C ILE A 492 14.73 -23.27 2.58
N MET A 493 14.29 -23.72 3.76
CA MET A 493 14.85 -23.21 5.02
C MET A 493 16.32 -23.65 5.22
N ARG A 494 16.72 -24.85 4.80
CA ARG A 494 18.13 -25.25 4.74
C ARG A 494 18.93 -24.41 3.74
N TYR A 495 18.40 -24.16 2.54
CA TYR A 495 19.04 -23.28 1.54
C TYR A 495 19.31 -21.88 2.10
N VAL A 496 18.33 -21.27 2.75
CA VAL A 496 18.47 -19.93 3.37
C VAL A 496 19.43 -19.95 4.56
N ALA A 497 19.40 -21.01 5.38
CA ALA A 497 20.34 -21.18 6.49
C ALA A 497 21.80 -21.29 6.00
N ASP A 498 22.04 -22.03 4.91
CA ASP A 498 23.37 -22.16 4.29
C ASP A 498 23.89 -20.84 3.72
N GLU A 499 23.04 -20.01 3.09
CA GLU A 499 23.44 -18.68 2.60
C GLU A 499 23.83 -17.72 3.76
N GLU A 500 23.13 -17.80 4.90
CA GLU A 500 23.40 -16.99 6.10
C GLU A 500 24.51 -17.58 7.00
N GLY A 501 24.96 -18.83 6.75
CA GLY A 501 25.91 -19.54 7.60
C GLY A 501 25.33 -19.94 8.97
N ILE A 502 24.03 -20.19 9.05
CA ILE A 502 23.30 -20.62 10.25
C ILE A 502 23.28 -22.15 10.31
N ASP A 503 23.64 -22.72 11.47
CA ASP A 503 23.55 -24.16 11.72
C ASP A 503 22.07 -24.58 11.88
N PHE A 504 21.46 -24.99 10.78
CA PHE A 504 20.01 -25.31 10.68
C PHE A 504 19.56 -26.31 11.75
N ASP A 505 20.28 -27.41 11.94
CA ASP A 505 19.90 -28.49 12.86
C ASP A 505 19.95 -28.03 14.34
N SER A 506 20.64 -26.92 14.65
CA SER A 506 20.66 -26.29 15.98
C SER A 506 19.50 -25.31 16.24
N VAL A 507 18.82 -24.87 15.18
CA VAL A 507 17.79 -23.82 15.19
C VAL A 507 16.39 -24.41 14.95
N TRP A 508 16.30 -25.46 14.14
CA TRP A 508 15.05 -26.13 13.76
C TRP A 508 14.46 -26.94 14.93
N THR A 509 13.77 -26.23 15.80
CA THR A 509 13.05 -26.77 16.97
C THR A 509 11.63 -26.21 16.99
N ASP A 510 10.66 -27.00 17.44
CA ASP A 510 9.24 -26.60 17.47
C ASP A 510 9.04 -25.24 18.18
N GLU A 511 9.71 -25.00 19.32
CA GLU A 511 9.62 -23.72 20.06
C GLU A 511 10.18 -22.53 19.24
N ALA A 512 11.16 -22.75 18.37
CA ALA A 512 11.72 -21.73 17.49
C ALA A 512 10.85 -21.49 16.24
N ILE A 513 10.27 -22.54 15.66
CA ILE A 513 9.40 -22.45 14.48
C ILE A 513 8.07 -21.81 14.85
N GLU A 514 7.41 -22.26 15.93
CA GLU A 514 6.15 -21.70 16.45
C GLU A 514 6.34 -20.40 17.26
N GLY A 515 7.58 -19.90 17.38
CA GLY A 515 7.93 -18.74 18.18
C GLY A 515 7.22 -17.45 17.74
N GLU A 516 6.80 -16.63 18.71
CA GLU A 516 6.29 -15.29 18.41
C GLU A 516 7.44 -14.30 18.14
N TYR A 517 7.55 -13.84 16.90
CA TYR A 517 8.52 -12.83 16.48
C TYR A 517 7.94 -11.42 16.44
N HIS A 518 8.77 -10.42 16.74
CA HIS A 518 8.42 -9.02 16.53
C HIS A 518 8.81 -8.61 15.11
N ILE A 519 7.80 -8.41 14.27
CA ILE A 519 7.97 -8.02 12.87
C ILE A 519 7.81 -6.50 12.77
N GLU A 520 8.89 -5.84 12.39
CA GLU A 520 8.94 -4.44 12.03
C GLU A 520 9.12 -4.33 10.51
N VAL A 521 8.60 -3.26 9.90
CA VAL A 521 8.93 -2.95 8.50
C VAL A 521 10.11 -2.02 8.52
N ASP A 522 11.19 -2.35 7.79
CA ASP A 522 12.35 -1.46 7.62
C ASP A 522 12.05 -0.36 6.61
N ALA A 523 10.94 0.32 6.86
CA ALA A 523 10.43 1.43 6.10
C ALA A 523 11.30 2.67 6.32
N GLY A 524 11.71 3.30 5.22
CA GLY A 524 12.48 4.55 5.16
C GLY A 524 11.78 5.79 5.76
N ILE A 525 10.79 5.61 6.63
CA ILE A 525 10.15 6.66 7.46
C ILE A 525 11.22 7.41 8.29
N GLY A 526 12.35 6.75 8.56
CA GLY A 526 13.54 7.33 9.17
C GLY A 526 14.56 7.99 8.22
N ALA A 527 14.39 7.97 6.90
CA ALA A 527 15.43 8.33 5.91
C ALA A 527 15.60 9.86 5.74
N THR A 528 14.52 10.61 5.63
CA THR A 528 14.57 12.10 5.66
C THR A 528 15.07 12.61 7.01
N SER A 529 14.71 11.92 8.10
CA SER A 529 15.32 12.16 9.41
C SER A 529 16.71 11.51 9.57
N ARG A 530 17.24 10.76 8.59
CA ARG A 530 18.60 10.20 8.62
C ARG A 530 19.59 11.30 8.28
N GLU A 531 19.39 12.03 7.19
CA GLU A 531 20.17 13.22 6.88
C GLU A 531 20.05 14.29 7.99
N LEU A 532 18.84 14.53 8.51
CA LEU A 532 18.65 15.50 9.59
C LEU A 532 19.32 15.04 10.90
N ARG A 533 19.24 13.74 11.27
CA ARG A 533 19.95 13.20 12.43
C ARG A 533 21.46 13.22 12.22
N LEU A 534 21.98 12.86 11.05
CA LEU A 534 23.40 12.95 10.71
C LEU A 534 23.92 14.40 10.75
N ARG A 535 23.13 15.36 10.25
CA ARG A 535 23.43 16.79 10.35
C ARG A 535 23.41 17.28 11.81
N ASN A 536 22.41 16.88 12.60
CA ASN A 536 22.32 17.26 14.01
C ASN A 536 23.44 16.60 14.83
N LEU A 537 23.79 15.35 14.55
CA LEU A 537 24.94 14.64 15.11
C LEU A 537 26.25 15.34 14.71
N GLY A 538 26.40 15.75 13.44
CA GLY A 538 27.53 16.57 12.99
C GLY A 538 27.64 17.87 13.78
N MET A 539 26.55 18.62 13.92
CA MET A 539 26.52 19.85 14.75
C MET A 539 26.80 19.61 16.23
N MET A 540 26.40 18.46 16.79
CA MET A 540 26.75 18.06 18.16
C MET A 540 28.22 17.66 18.28
N LEU A 541 28.77 16.98 17.28
CA LEU A 541 30.18 16.60 17.20
C LEU A 541 31.08 17.84 17.07
N ASP A 542 30.73 18.78 16.19
CA ASP A 542 31.44 20.06 16.01
C ASP A 542 31.45 20.86 17.32
N ARG A 543 30.31 20.93 18.02
CA ARG A 543 30.23 21.57 19.35
C ARG A 543 31.04 20.82 20.40
N ALA A 544 31.01 19.48 20.41
CA ALA A 544 31.81 18.69 21.34
C ALA A 544 33.32 18.83 21.09
N MET A 545 33.75 18.87 19.83
CA MET A 545 35.14 19.14 19.44
C MET A 545 35.57 20.55 19.83
N ALA A 546 34.72 21.57 19.60
CA ALA A 546 35.00 22.94 20.03
C ALA A 546 35.16 23.04 21.57
N ILE A 547 34.26 22.42 22.34
CA ILE A 547 34.35 22.38 23.81
C ILE A 547 35.61 21.62 24.27
N ASN A 548 35.92 20.46 23.70
CA ASN A 548 37.14 19.71 24.02
C ASN A 548 38.40 20.53 23.73
N THR A 549 38.40 21.32 22.64
CA THR A 549 39.51 22.21 22.26
C THR A 549 39.64 23.40 23.22
N GLN A 550 38.53 23.92 23.73
CA GLN A 550 38.51 25.06 24.66
C GLN A 550 38.90 24.69 26.10
N TYR A 551 38.53 23.49 26.57
CA TYR A 551 38.70 23.09 27.97
C TYR A 551 39.71 21.95 28.21
N GLY A 552 40.31 21.39 27.16
CA GLY A 552 41.38 20.39 27.26
C GLY A 552 40.98 19.02 27.85
N ALA A 553 39.68 18.81 28.09
CA ALA A 553 39.12 17.58 28.66
C ALA A 553 38.03 17.02 27.75
N PRO A 554 37.94 15.67 27.57
CA PRO A 554 36.91 15.07 26.74
C PRO A 554 35.54 15.11 27.44
N VAL A 555 34.68 16.03 27.01
CA VAL A 555 33.31 16.21 27.54
C VAL A 555 32.32 15.15 26.99
N MET A 556 32.69 14.46 25.91
CA MET A 556 31.88 13.41 25.28
C MET A 556 32.73 12.18 24.94
N ASN A 557 32.20 10.98 25.18
CA ASN A 557 32.82 9.73 24.75
C ASN A 557 32.62 9.55 23.23
N LEU A 558 33.60 10.01 22.45
CA LEU A 558 33.58 9.95 20.99
C LEU A 558 33.49 8.53 20.43
N ILE A 559 33.94 7.51 21.18
CA ILE A 559 33.85 6.10 20.76
C ILE A 559 32.40 5.62 20.83
N GLN A 560 31.71 5.89 21.95
CA GLN A 560 30.29 5.55 22.09
C GLN A 560 29.44 6.35 21.10
N PHE A 561 29.72 7.64 20.95
CA PHE A 561 29.06 8.49 19.96
C PHE A 561 29.22 7.96 18.52
N ALA A 562 30.42 7.52 18.14
CA ALA A 562 30.66 6.90 16.84
C ALA A 562 29.91 5.56 16.67
N ARG A 563 29.90 4.71 17.71
CA ARG A 563 29.12 3.45 17.72
C ARG A 563 27.62 3.69 17.56
N ASP A 564 27.07 4.74 18.17
CA ASP A 564 25.65 5.07 18.08
C ASP A 564 25.30 5.81 16.76
N ALA A 565 26.25 6.56 16.19
CA ALA A 565 26.06 7.32 14.94
C ALA A 565 26.27 6.48 13.66
N MET A 566 27.11 5.44 13.69
CA MET A 566 27.41 4.61 12.50
C MET A 566 26.19 3.81 11.97
N PRO A 567 25.34 3.17 12.81
CA PRO A 567 24.09 2.57 12.34
C PRO A 567 23.14 3.62 11.74
N LEU A 568 23.09 4.80 12.36
CA LEU A 568 22.35 5.96 11.82
C LEU A 568 22.94 6.46 10.49
N ALA A 569 24.21 6.20 10.20
CA ALA A 569 24.85 6.49 8.91
C ALA A 569 24.70 5.37 7.86
N GLY A 570 24.23 4.18 8.24
CA GLY A 570 24.09 3.03 7.33
C GLY A 570 25.23 2.02 7.38
N PHE A 571 26.08 2.06 8.41
CA PHE A 571 27.07 1.01 8.67
C PHE A 571 26.53 0.05 9.73
N GLU A 572 26.15 -1.15 9.28
CA GLU A 572 25.55 -2.20 10.12
C GLU A 572 26.48 -2.73 11.22
N ASN A 573 27.80 -2.57 11.05
CA ASN A 573 28.80 -3.14 11.96
C ASN A 573 29.84 -2.09 12.39
N PRO A 574 29.54 -1.24 13.39
CA PRO A 574 30.38 -0.09 13.79
C PRO A 574 31.81 -0.47 14.21
N ASP A 575 31.97 -1.61 14.87
CA ASP A 575 33.28 -2.08 15.36
C ASP A 575 34.27 -2.44 14.25
N LYS A 576 33.79 -2.63 13.00
CA LYS A 576 34.64 -2.78 11.82
C LYS A 576 35.36 -1.48 11.41
N TYR A 577 34.80 -0.33 11.80
CA TYR A 577 35.30 1.01 11.43
C TYR A 577 35.90 1.76 12.62
N VAL A 578 35.46 1.49 13.85
CA VAL A 578 36.00 2.10 15.08
C VAL A 578 37.15 1.26 15.64
N ASN A 579 38.38 1.51 15.16
CA ASN A 579 39.56 0.91 15.78
C ASN A 579 39.91 1.59 17.12
N GLU A 580 39.46 0.97 18.21
CA GLU A 580 39.60 1.48 19.58
C GLU A 580 41.08 1.74 19.97
N ASN A 581 42.02 0.93 19.45
CA ASN A 581 43.45 1.06 19.73
C ASN A 581 44.09 2.24 18.99
N VAL A 582 43.71 2.46 17.72
CA VAL A 582 44.19 3.62 16.94
C VAL A 582 43.66 4.92 17.54
N LEU A 583 42.38 4.96 17.95
CA LEU A 583 41.81 6.17 18.56
C LEU A 583 42.45 6.50 19.92
N LYS A 584 42.66 5.49 20.78
CA LYS A 584 43.39 5.65 22.06
C LYS A 584 44.84 6.13 21.83
N MET A 585 45.50 5.67 20.77
CA MET A 585 46.86 6.11 20.41
C MET A 585 46.90 7.55 19.88
N VAL A 586 45.88 7.99 19.14
CA VAL A 586 45.75 9.39 18.71
C VAL A 586 45.46 10.29 19.91
N MET A 587 44.54 9.89 20.80
CA MET A 587 44.23 10.62 22.04
C MET A 587 45.45 10.71 22.98
N SER A 588 46.25 9.64 23.12
CA SER A 588 47.47 9.69 23.94
C SER A 588 48.56 10.57 23.34
N LYS A 589 48.71 10.60 22.00
CA LYS A 589 49.60 11.55 21.32
C LYS A 589 49.16 13.00 21.52
N PHE A 590 47.86 13.29 21.46
CA PHE A 590 47.33 14.63 21.79
C PHE A 590 47.59 15.00 23.26
N GLY A 591 47.40 14.07 24.20
CA GLY A 591 47.73 14.27 25.62
C GLY A 591 49.22 14.51 25.89
N GLN A 592 50.11 13.86 25.14
CA GLN A 592 51.56 14.06 25.26
C GLN A 592 52.01 15.45 24.75
N VAL A 593 51.35 16.00 23.73
CA VAL A 593 51.63 17.38 23.26
C VAL A 593 51.17 18.43 24.29
N ALA A 594 50.18 18.11 25.13
CA ALA A 594 49.67 18.97 26.20
C ALA A 594 50.40 18.80 27.56
N GLY A 595 51.41 17.93 27.67
CA GLY A 595 52.28 17.85 28.84
C GLY A 595 51.64 17.30 30.12
N MET A 596 50.64 16.41 30.02
CA MET A 596 49.98 15.81 31.19
C MET A 596 50.35 14.32 31.36
N ASN A 597 50.89 13.97 32.54
CA ASN A 597 51.08 12.57 32.93
C ASN A 597 49.71 11.94 33.26
N LEU A 598 49.38 10.85 32.56
CA LEU A 598 48.18 10.05 32.83
C LEU A 598 48.40 9.14 34.05
N MET A 599 47.46 9.13 34.99
CA MET A 599 47.34 8.07 36.00
C MET A 599 46.71 6.81 35.39
N ASP A 600 47.10 5.65 35.92
CA ASP A 600 46.58 4.33 35.55
C ASP A 600 45.07 4.21 35.86
N PRO A 601 44.20 3.81 34.91
CA PRO A 601 42.75 3.70 35.14
C PRO A 601 42.31 2.57 36.09
N THR A 602 43.22 1.71 36.57
CA THR A 602 42.86 0.52 37.35
C THR A 602 42.54 0.78 38.83
N GLN A 603 42.73 2.01 39.34
CA GLN A 603 42.34 2.36 40.71
C GLN A 603 41.04 3.17 40.74
N GLY A 604 39.99 2.56 41.30
CA GLY A 604 38.68 3.21 41.49
C GLY A 604 38.73 4.42 42.43
N PRO A 605 37.81 5.39 42.29
CA PRO A 605 37.92 6.68 42.97
C PRO A 605 37.79 6.58 44.48
N ALA A 606 38.79 7.08 45.20
CA ALA A 606 38.75 7.23 46.64
C ALA A 606 37.70 8.26 47.08
N ARG A 607 36.94 7.93 48.14
CA ARG A 607 35.94 8.85 48.71
C ARG A 607 36.61 10.07 49.32
N LEU A 608 36.31 11.26 48.78
CA LEU A 608 36.66 12.55 49.39
C LEU A 608 35.49 13.08 50.22
N ILE A 609 35.78 13.40 51.49
CA ILE A 609 34.85 13.95 52.47
C ILE A 609 34.87 15.49 52.35
N SER A 610 33.70 16.12 52.36
CA SER A 610 33.58 17.59 52.30
C SER A 610 33.59 18.22 53.71
N PRO A 611 34.32 19.33 53.95
CA PRO A 611 34.26 20.10 55.19
C PRO A 611 33.04 21.08 55.22
N ALA A 612 32.69 21.56 56.41
CA ALA A 612 31.40 22.21 56.72
C ALA A 612 31.45 23.74 56.94
N ASN A 613 30.25 24.34 57.11
CA ASN A 613 29.91 25.75 57.41
C ASN A 613 30.02 26.74 56.24
N SER A 614 29.13 27.74 56.03
CA SER A 614 27.85 28.16 56.67
C SER A 614 27.09 29.11 55.70
N GLY A 615 25.82 29.52 55.87
CA GLY A 615 24.77 29.17 56.83
C GLY A 615 23.63 30.23 56.88
N GLY A 616 22.37 29.80 57.04
CA GLY A 616 21.14 30.64 57.01
C GLY A 616 20.33 30.49 55.70
N SER A 617 18.98 30.44 55.69
CA SER A 617 18.01 30.62 56.78
C SER A 617 16.66 29.93 56.50
N GLN A 618 16.12 29.31 57.58
CA GLN A 618 14.71 28.96 57.85
C GLN A 618 13.91 28.04 56.91
N VAL A 619 13.43 26.96 57.53
CA VAL A 619 12.34 26.07 57.11
C VAL A 619 11.03 26.66 57.60
N GLU A 620 9.96 26.57 56.82
CA GLU A 620 8.62 26.41 57.38
C GLU A 620 7.78 25.44 56.54
N SER A 621 6.89 24.71 57.21
CA SER A 621 6.32 23.44 56.74
C SER A 621 4.81 23.47 56.59
N MET A 622 4.26 22.78 55.59
CA MET A 622 2.92 22.16 55.72
C MET A 622 2.89 20.77 55.10
N GLN A 623 2.20 19.85 55.78
CA GLN A 623 1.96 18.46 55.40
C GLN A 623 0.56 18.28 54.81
N GLY A 624 0.34 17.15 54.12
CA GLY A 624 -0.98 16.67 53.68
C GLY A 624 -1.20 16.83 52.17
N TYR A 625 -1.79 15.88 51.44
CA TYR A 625 -2.45 14.62 51.82
C TYR A 625 -2.09 13.50 50.81
N GLY A 626 -2.18 12.24 51.23
CA GLY A 626 -2.01 11.08 50.34
C GLY A 626 -3.29 10.74 49.56
N GLY A 627 -3.14 10.01 48.44
CA GLY A 627 -4.24 9.51 47.61
C GLY A 627 -3.75 8.43 46.64
N ASP A 628 -4.34 7.24 46.75
CA ASP A 628 -3.83 5.95 46.31
C ASP A 628 -3.50 5.73 44.82
N LYS A 629 -2.63 4.73 44.61
CA LYS A 629 -2.48 3.99 43.35
C LYS A 629 -3.75 3.19 43.06
N GLN A 630 -4.23 3.19 41.82
CA GLN A 630 -4.92 2.02 41.26
C GLN A 630 -4.29 1.60 39.93
N ILE A 631 -3.96 0.32 39.88
CA ILE A 631 -3.55 -0.43 38.69
C ILE A 631 -4.80 -1.18 38.25
N TYR A 632 -5.19 -1.08 36.99
CA TYR A 632 -6.19 -1.97 36.39
C TYR A 632 -5.54 -2.88 35.35
N ARG A 633 -6.10 -4.09 35.27
CA ARG A 633 -5.69 -5.19 34.39
C ARG A 633 -6.26 -5.02 32.99
#